data_AF-A0A4Y8CPA9-F1
#
_entry.id   AF-A0A4Y8CPA9-F1
#
_cell.length_a   1.000
_cell.length_b   1.000
_cell.length_c   1.000
_cell.angle_alpha   90.00
_cell.angle_beta   90.00
_cell.angle_gamma   90.00
#
_symmetry.space_group_name_H-M   'P 1'
#
loop_
_entity.id
_entity.type
_entity.pdbx_description
1 polymer ?
#
loop_
_entity_poly.entity_id
_entity_poly.type
_entity_poly.pdbx_seq_one_letter_code
_entity_poly.pdbx_strand_id
1 'polypeptide(L)' 'MKIKVGILGASGYAGNELVRILLNHPKVEISYLGSSSSVGQNYQDLYPNTPL' A
#
# COMPACT_ATOMS: atom_id res chain seq x y z
N MET A 1 16.51 -0.61 11.78
CA MET A 1 16.07 -1.76 10.96
C MET A 1 14.57 -1.63 10.73
N LYS A 2 14.09 -1.76 9.49
CA LYS A 2 12.66 -1.67 9.16
C LYS A 2 12.06 -3.07 8.98
N ILE A 3 10.80 -3.24 9.35
CA ILE A 3 10.00 -4.45 9.14
C ILE A 3 9.39 -4.37 7.76
N LYS A 4 9.63 -5.37 6.93
CA LYS A 4 9.01 -5.49 5.61
C LYS A 4 7.59 -6.01 5.73
N VAL A 5 6.64 -5.31 5.12
CA VAL A 5 5.22 -5.66 5.16
C VAL A 5 4.65 -5.79 3.75
N GLY A 6 3.68 -6.68 3.60
CA GLY A 6 2.84 -6.80 2.41
C GLY A 6 1.38 -6.53 2.77
N ILE A 7 0.66 -5.81 1.91
CA ILE A 7 -0.76 -5.47 2.13
C ILE A 7 -1.60 -6.13 1.04
N LEU A 8 -2.52 -7.02 1.45
CA LEU A 8 -3.51 -7.63 0.59
C LEU A 8 -4.84 -6.87 0.70
N GLY A 9 -5.50 -6.62 -0.43
CA GLY A 9 -6.67 -5.74 -0.49
C GLY A 9 -6.29 -4.26 -0.49
N ALA A 10 -5.11 -3.89 -1.00
CA ALA A 10 -4.59 -2.53 -0.95
C ALA A 10 -5.47 -1.49 -1.71
N SER A 11 -6.27 -1.93 -2.70
CA SER A 11 -7.24 -1.06 -3.40
C SER A 11 -8.60 -0.94 -2.71
N GLY A 12 -8.81 -1.63 -1.60
CA GLY A 12 -9.97 -1.40 -0.74
C GLY A 12 -9.76 -0.17 0.15
N TYR A 13 -10.85 0.42 0.64
CA TYR A 13 -10.78 1.61 1.51
C TYR A 13 -9.90 1.39 2.75
N ALA A 14 -10.09 0.27 3.45
CA ALA A 14 -9.28 -0.07 4.61
C ALA A 14 -7.81 -0.35 4.24
N GLY A 15 -7.57 -0.99 3.09
CA GLY A 15 -6.22 -1.28 2.60
C GLY A 15 -5.47 0.00 2.26
N ASN A 16 -6.11 0.96 1.60
CA ASN A 16 -5.54 2.26 1.30
C ASN A 16 -5.20 3.06 2.57
N GLU A 17 -6.11 3.09 3.55
CA GLU A 17 -5.80 3.76 4.82
C GLU A 17 -4.63 3.11 5.56
N LEU A 18 -4.51 1.77 5.50
CA LEU A 18 -3.35 1.07 6.04
C LEU A 18 -2.06 1.46 5.31
N VAL A 19 -2.08 1.56 3.98
CA VAL A 19 -0.95 2.07 3.19
C VAL A 19 -0.58 3.48 3.67
N ARG A 20 -1.54 4.40 3.77
CA ARG A 20 -1.32 5.79 4.16
C ARG A 20 -0.69 5.93 5.54
N ILE A 21 -1.12 5.10 6.50
CA ILE A 21 -0.56 5.06 7.86
C ILE A 21 0.86 4.49 7.84
N LEU A 22 1.07 3.36 7.18
CA LEU A 22 2.35 2.63 7.21
C LEU A 22 3.44 3.28 6.37
N LEU A 23 3.07 4.02 5.33
CA LEU A 23 4.00 4.75 4.45
C LEU A 23 4.92 5.69 5.24
N ASN A 24 4.39 6.33 6.28
CA ASN A 24 5.13 7.27 7.13
C ASN A 24 5.68 6.63 8.42
N HIS A 25 5.53 5.32 8.61
CA HIS A 25 5.90 4.68 9.86
C HIS A 25 7.41 4.40 9.92
N PRO A 26 8.15 4.90 10.94
CA PRO A 26 9.62 4.94 10.93
C PRO A 26 10.29 3.56 10.96
N LYS A 27 9.54 2.52 11.38
CA LYS A 27 10.03 1.14 11.48
C LYS A 27 9.46 0.21 10.42
N VAL A 28 8.75 0.71 9.41
CA VAL A 28 8.09 -0.13 8.39
C VAL A 28 8.56 0.24 6.99
N GLU A 29 8.65 -0.77 6.14
CA GLU A 29 8.89 -0.69 4.70
C GLU A 29 7.80 -1.50 3.99
N ILE A 30 6.97 -0.82 3.19
CA ILE A 30 5.97 -1.50 2.36
C ILE A 30 6.71 -2.15 1.20
N SER A 31 6.67 -3.47 1.16
CA SER A 31 7.41 -4.29 0.18
C SER A 31 6.50 -4.93 -0.87
N TYR A 32 5.19 -4.97 -0.63
CA TYR A 32 4.22 -5.56 -1.55
C TYR A 32 2.82 -4.99 -1.35
N LEU A 33 2.12 -4.73 -2.46
CA LEU A 33 0.72 -4.35 -2.51
C LEU A 33 -0.01 -5.29 -3.48
N GLY A 34 -1.06 -5.96 -2.99
CA GLY A 34 -1.86 -6.87 -3.79
C GLY A 34 -3.35 -6.54 -3.71
N SER A 35 -4.06 -6.72 -4.81
CA SER A 35 -5.52 -6.70 -4.84
C SER A 35 -6.04 -7.56 -5.99
N SER A 36 -7.15 -8.26 -5.77
CA SER A 36 -7.80 -9.07 -6.80
C SER A 36 -8.58 -8.23 -7.82
N SER A 37 -9.07 -7.06 -7.42
CA SER A 37 -9.86 -6.15 -8.28
C SER A 37 -9.00 -5.21 -9.13
N SER A 38 -7.68 -5.17 -8.90
CA SER A 38 -6.77 -4.20 -9.52
C SER A 38 -5.47 -4.84 -10.00
N VAL A 39 -5.53 -6.11 -10.41
CA VAL A 39 -4.36 -6.86 -10.86
C VAL A 39 -3.71 -6.17 -12.07
N GLY A 40 -2.40 -5.96 -12.01
CA GLY A 40 -1.61 -5.36 -13.08
C GLY A 40 -1.69 -3.84 -13.19
N GLN A 41 -2.51 -3.18 -12.36
CA GLN A 41 -2.57 -1.71 -12.30
C GLN A 41 -1.49 -1.20 -11.34
N ASN A 42 -0.91 -0.03 -11.63
CA ASN A 42 -0.04 0.63 -10.66
C ASN A 42 -0.89 1.19 -9.53
N TYR A 43 -0.43 1.05 -8.29
CA TYR A 43 -1.13 1.61 -7.14
C TYR A 43 -1.31 3.13 -7.23
N GLN A 44 -0.31 3.85 -7.75
CA GLN A 44 -0.36 5.30 -7.91
C GLN A 44 -1.43 5.75 -8.92
N ASP A 45 -1.84 4.89 -9.86
CA ASP A 45 -2.94 5.18 -10.79
C ASP A 45 -4.30 5.22 -10.06
N LEU A 46 -4.44 4.41 -9.00
CA LEU A 46 -5.65 4.34 -8.17
C LEU A 46 -5.66 5.41 -7.08
N TYR A 47 -4.48 5.74 -6.53
CA TYR A 47 -4.32 6.73 -5.47
C TYR A 47 -3.20 7.73 -5.79
N PRO A 48 -3.46 8.72 -6.66
CA PRO A 48 -2.44 9.66 -7.12
C PRO A 48 -1.84 10.53 -6.00
N ASN A 49 -2.59 10.70 -4.91
CA ASN A 49 -2.17 11.53 -3.76
C ASN A 49 -1.39 10.73 -2.69
N THR A 50 -1.08 9.47 -2.94
CA THR A 50 -0.35 8.59 -2.01
C THR A 50 0.98 8.19 -2.64
N PRO A 51 2.05 8.97 -2.42
CA PRO A 51 3.34 8.69 -3.03
C PRO A 51 3.97 7.45 -2.37
N LEU A 52 3.98 6.34 -3.09
CA LEU A 52 4.80 5.15 -2.79
C LEU A 52 6.20 5.29 -3.37
#